data_AF-J3HX92-F1
#
_entry.id   AF-J3HX92-F1
#
_cell.length_a   1.000
_cell.length_b   1.000
_cell.length_c   1.000
_cell.angle_alpha   90.00
_cell.angle_beta   90.00
_cell.angle_gamma   90.00
#
_symmetry.space_group_name_H-M   'P 1'
#
loop_
_entity.id
_entity.type
_entity.pdbx_description
1 polymer ?
#
loop_
_entity_poly.entity_id
_entity_poly.type
_entity_poly.pdbx_seq_one_letter_code
_entity_poly.pdbx_strand_id
1 'polypeptide(L)'
;MNSIGENDSSDKISDIEDRIERLAEIAERCRKYILASKIAIGAGGTLLLITILGLFGTGPTAALGSIALILGGIVSLGSNVSTLRQTDEAISGAEARRAALIGSIDLRVVADAPLKLV
;
A
#
# COMPACT_ATOMS: atom_id res chain seq x y z
N MET A 1 23.66 -35.51 3.84
CA MET A 1 22.38 -35.09 4.45
C MET A 1 22.53 -33.64 4.92
N ASN A 2 22.16 -32.64 4.11
CA ASN A 2 22.11 -31.23 4.58
C ASN A 2 20.99 -30.39 3.93
N SER A 3 19.98 -31.02 3.32
CA SER A 3 18.96 -30.29 2.54
C SER A 3 17.76 -29.79 3.37
N ILE A 4 17.59 -30.25 4.61
CA ILE A 4 16.36 -30.00 5.40
C ILE A 4 16.36 -28.60 6.04
N GLY A 5 17.52 -28.01 6.35
CA GLY A 5 17.62 -26.67 6.97
C GLY A 5 17.57 -25.50 5.98
N GLU A 6 18.17 -25.66 4.80
CA GLU A 6 18.11 -24.66 3.72
C GLU A 6 16.72 -24.55 3.11
N ASN A 7 16.01 -25.68 2.92
CA ASN A 7 14.65 -25.67 2.39
C ASN A 7 13.67 -24.98 3.35
N ASP A 8 13.74 -25.26 4.65
CA ASP A 8 12.90 -24.61 5.68
C ASP A 8 13.13 -23.09 5.77
N SER A 9 14.37 -22.64 5.60
CA SER A 9 14.68 -21.20 5.56
C SER A 9 14.16 -20.53 4.29
N SER A 10 14.29 -21.21 3.15
CA SER A 10 13.78 -20.74 1.86
C SER A 10 12.25 -20.66 1.83
N ASP A 11 11.56 -21.67 2.38
CA ASP A 11 10.09 -21.71 2.47
C ASP A 11 9.59 -20.55 3.35
N LYS A 12 10.24 -20.29 4.50
CA LYS A 12 9.91 -19.15 5.38
C LYS A 12 10.15 -17.80 4.72
N ILE A 13 11.20 -17.67 3.91
CA ILE A 13 11.47 -16.45 3.15
C ILE A 13 10.36 -16.25 2.12
N SER A 14 9.98 -17.30 1.39
CA SER A 14 8.89 -17.26 0.40
C SER A 14 7.56 -16.81 1.04
N ASP A 15 7.20 -17.34 2.21
CA ASP A 15 5.99 -16.92 2.94
C ASP A 15 6.01 -15.43 3.33
N ILE A 16 7.19 -14.91 3.70
CA ILE A 16 7.36 -13.50 4.02
C ILE A 16 7.22 -12.64 2.76
N GLU A 17 7.77 -13.06 1.63
CA GLU A 17 7.68 -12.36 0.35
C GLU A 17 6.24 -12.31 -0.16
N ASP A 18 5.50 -13.42 -0.10
CA ASP A 18 4.07 -13.48 -0.41
C ASP A 18 3.26 -12.51 0.46
N ARG A 19 3.61 -12.39 1.74
CA ARG A 19 2.96 -11.45 2.65
C ARG A 19 3.28 -10.00 2.32
N ILE A 20 4.53 -9.69 1.95
CA ILE A 20 4.94 -8.35 1.53
C ILE A 20 4.16 -7.94 0.26
N GLU A 21 4.04 -8.84 -0.71
CA GLU A 21 3.31 -8.59 -1.96
C GLU A 21 1.83 -8.24 -1.69
N ARG A 22 1.16 -9.03 -0.84
CA ARG A 22 -0.24 -8.75 -0.45
C ARG A 22 -0.39 -7.41 0.28
N LEU A 23 0.56 -7.06 1.14
CA LEU A 23 0.54 -5.76 1.83
C LEU A 23 0.80 -4.62 0.84
N ALA A 24 1.71 -4.78 -0.12
CA ALA A 24 1.97 -3.80 -1.16
C ALA A 24 0.72 -3.54 -2.01
N GLU A 25 -0.03 -4.58 -2.36
CA GLU A 25 -1.31 -4.44 -3.07
C GLU A 25 -2.33 -3.61 -2.26
N ILE A 26 -2.45 -3.87 -0.96
CA ILE A 26 -3.32 -3.10 -0.06
C ILE A 26 -2.87 -1.63 -0.01
N ALA A 27 -1.57 -1.37 0.13
CA ALA A 27 -1.02 -0.02 0.14
C ALA A 27 -1.32 0.72 -1.18
N GLU A 28 -1.19 0.05 -2.33
CA GLU A 28 -1.48 0.64 -3.63
C GLU A 28 -2.97 1.00 -3.77
N ARG A 29 -3.87 0.11 -3.30
CA ARG A 29 -5.31 0.39 -3.25
C ARG A 29 -5.62 1.60 -2.38
N CYS A 30 -5.03 1.69 -1.19
CA CYS A 30 -5.19 2.86 -0.31
C CYS A 30 -4.75 4.16 -1.00
N ARG A 31 -3.63 4.15 -1.74
CA ARG A 31 -3.17 5.32 -2.52
C ARG A 31 -4.20 5.73 -3.59
N LYS A 32 -4.81 4.78 -4.28
CA LYS A 32 -5.89 5.03 -5.26
C LYS A 32 -7.12 5.67 -4.59
N TYR A 33 -7.57 5.15 -3.45
CA TYR A 33 -8.70 5.71 -2.72
C TYR A 33 -8.39 7.09 -2.11
N ILE A 34 -7.16 7.35 -1.65
CA ILE A 34 -6.72 8.67 -1.20
C ILE A 34 -6.87 9.70 -2.32
N LEU A 35 -6.44 9.36 -3.54
CA LEU A 35 -6.58 10.25 -4.69
C LEU A 35 -8.06 10.50 -5.03
N ALA A 36 -8.88 9.45 -5.08
CA ALA A 36 -10.31 9.56 -5.32
C ALA A 36 -11.01 10.45 -4.27
N SER A 37 -10.66 10.29 -2.99
CA SER A 37 -11.18 11.10 -1.89
C SER A 37 -10.81 12.58 -2.01
N LYS A 38 -9.57 12.89 -2.43
CA LYS A 38 -9.17 14.28 -2.71
C LYS A 38 -9.97 14.91 -3.84
N ILE A 39 -10.20 14.17 -4.93
CA ILE A 39 -11.03 14.62 -6.05
C ILE A 39 -12.45 14.86 -5.57
N ALA A 40 -13.01 13.94 -4.78
CA ALA A 40 -14.33 14.11 -4.20
C ALA A 40 -14.42 15.40 -3.37
N ILE A 41 -13.51 15.61 -2.42
CA ILE A 41 -13.51 16.84 -1.59
C ILE A 41 -13.45 18.10 -2.46
N GLY A 42 -12.56 18.14 -3.46
CA GLY A 42 -12.42 19.28 -4.37
C GLY A 42 -13.68 19.51 -5.21
N ALA A 43 -14.25 18.45 -5.77
CA ALA A 43 -15.48 18.52 -6.57
C ALA A 43 -16.67 18.97 -5.71
N GLY A 44 -16.83 18.42 -4.51
CA GLY A 44 -17.88 18.80 -3.57
C GLY A 44 -17.76 20.25 -3.12
N GLY A 45 -16.54 20.72 -2.80
CA GLY A 45 -16.29 22.11 -2.47
C GLY A 45 -16.64 23.06 -3.63
N THR A 46 -16.23 22.69 -4.85
CA THR A 46 -16.54 23.47 -6.06
C THR A 46 -18.06 23.52 -6.31
N LEU A 47 -18.75 22.38 -6.22
CA LEU A 47 -20.20 22.30 -6.40
C LEU A 47 -20.95 23.09 -5.32
N LEU A 48 -20.47 23.07 -4.08
CA LEU A 48 -21.05 23.84 -2.99
C LEU A 48 -20.93 25.35 -3.24
N LEU A 49 -19.75 25.82 -3.68
CA LEU A 49 -19.53 27.23 -4.03
C LEU A 49 -20.46 27.68 -5.16
N ILE A 50 -20.56 26.86 -6.22
CA ILE A 50 -21.48 27.10 -7.34
C ILE A 50 -22.93 27.22 -6.83
N THR A 51 -23.31 26.35 -5.89
CA THR A 51 -24.66 26.32 -5.33
C THR A 51 -24.96 27.57 -4.50
N ILE A 52 -24.01 27.97 -3.64
CA ILE A 52 -24.14 29.17 -2.79
C ILE A 52 -24.22 30.45 -3.62
N LEU A 53 -23.44 30.53 -4.69
CA LEU A 53 -23.44 31.68 -5.59
C LEU A 53 -24.64 31.69 -6.56
N GLY A 54 -25.46 30.64 -6.57
CA GLY A 54 -26.68 30.57 -7.37
C GLY A 54 -26.45 30.45 -8.88
N LEU A 55 -25.25 30.05 -9.32
CA LEU A 55 -24.88 30.08 -10.74
C LEU A 55 -25.74 29.20 -11.66
N PHE A 56 -26.43 28.18 -11.13
CA PHE A 56 -27.23 27.23 -11.92
C PHE A 56 -28.65 26.98 -11.39
N GLY A 57 -29.16 27.80 -10.46
CA GLY A 57 -30.49 27.54 -9.87
C GLY A 57 -30.57 26.19 -9.12
N THR A 58 -29.44 25.75 -8.58
CA THR A 58 -29.27 24.49 -7.85
C THR A 58 -30.06 24.52 -6.54
N GLY A 59 -31.01 23.59 -6.39
CA GLY A 59 -31.85 23.49 -5.20
C GLY A 59 -31.12 22.97 -3.95
N PRO A 60 -31.83 22.89 -2.80
CA PRO A 60 -31.27 22.41 -1.53
C PRO A 60 -30.61 21.03 -1.60
N THR A 61 -31.06 20.19 -2.53
CA THR A 61 -30.50 18.85 -2.78
C THR A 61 -29.05 18.89 -3.26
N ALA A 62 -28.67 19.87 -4.09
CA ALA A 62 -27.30 20.02 -4.58
C ALA A 62 -26.35 20.44 -3.45
N ALA A 63 -26.79 21.34 -2.56
CA ALA A 63 -26.01 21.74 -1.39
C ALA A 63 -25.77 20.55 -0.45
N LEU A 64 -26.82 19.80 -0.13
CA LEU A 64 -26.73 18.60 0.70
C LEU A 64 -25.84 17.52 0.06
N GLY A 65 -25.99 17.30 -1.25
CA GLY A 65 -25.13 16.37 -2.00
C GLY A 65 -23.66 16.78 -1.96
N SER A 66 -23.37 18.07 -2.09
CA SER A 66 -22.00 18.61 -1.99
C SER A 66 -21.38 18.38 -0.61
N ILE A 67 -22.14 18.65 0.46
CA ILE A 67 -21.71 18.43 1.84
C ILE A 67 -21.46 16.94 2.09
N ALA A 68 -22.39 16.07 1.68
CA ALA A 68 -22.25 14.64 1.82
C ALA A 68 -20.99 14.11 1.09
N LEU A 69 -20.71 14.64 -0.10
CA LEU A 69 -19.56 14.27 -0.91
C LEU A 69 -18.24 14.73 -0.26
N ILE A 70 -18.19 15.95 0.31
CA ILE A 70 -17.04 16.44 1.07
C ILE A 70 -16.80 15.57 2.31
N LEU A 71 -17.83 15.34 3.13
CA LEU A 71 -17.71 14.56 4.37
C LEU A 71 -17.28 13.12 4.08
N GLY A 72 -17.92 12.48 3.09
CA GLY A 72 -17.55 11.14 2.64
C GLY A 72 -16.11 11.07 2.15
N GLY A 73 -15.67 12.09 1.40
CA GLY A 73 -14.28 12.22 0.97
C GLY A 73 -13.29 12.36 2.13
N ILE A 74 -13.58 13.21 3.12
CA ILE A 74 -12.71 13.42 4.29
C ILE A 74 -12.57 12.13 5.11
N VAL A 75 -13.68 11.46 5.42
CA VAL A 75 -13.67 10.22 6.21
C VAL A 75 -12.92 9.11 5.47
N SER A 76 -13.19 8.94 4.18
CA SER A 76 -12.49 7.96 3.34
C SER A 76 -10.98 8.26 3.24
N LEU A 77 -10.61 9.53 3.09
CA LEU A 77 -9.20 9.96 3.07
C LEU A 77 -8.48 9.56 4.37
N GLY A 78 -9.06 9.89 5.53
CA GLY A 78 -8.47 9.58 6.83
C GLY A 78 -8.28 8.08 7.06
N SER A 79 -9.31 7.29 6.74
CA SER A 79 -9.25 5.82 6.89
C SER A 79 -8.15 5.21 6.02
N ASN A 80 -8.08 5.59 4.74
CA ASN A 80 -7.07 5.05 3.82
C ASN A 80 -5.65 5.51 4.15
N VAL A 81 -5.45 6.74 4.65
CA VAL A 81 -4.13 7.20 5.11
C VAL A 81 -3.65 6.41 6.32
N SER A 82 -4.54 6.15 7.28
CA SER A 82 -4.21 5.34 8.45
C SER A 82 -3.85 3.91 8.06
N THR A 83 -4.65 3.27 7.20
CA THR A 83 -4.38 1.92 6.69
C THR A 83 -3.08 1.86 5.90
N LEU A 84 -2.80 2.85 5.05
CA LEU A 84 -1.54 2.93 4.30
C LEU A 84 -0.33 2.94 5.24
N ARG A 85 -0.35 3.78 6.28
CA ARG A 85 0.73 3.85 7.27
C ARG A 85 0.95 2.52 8.00
N GLN A 86 -0.13 1.91 8.49
CA GLN A 86 -0.06 0.61 9.16
C GLN A 86 0.48 -0.49 8.24
N THR A 87 0.14 -0.42 6.94
CA THR A 87 0.57 -1.38 5.93
C THR A 87 2.05 -1.18 5.58
N ASP A 88 2.51 0.07 5.42
CA ASP A 88 3.93 0.40 5.20
C ASP A 88 4.80 -0.02 6.40
N GLU A 89 4.32 0.19 7.62
CA GLU A 89 4.99 -0.30 8.84
C GLU A 89 5.06 -1.83 8.88
N ALA A 90 3.99 -2.52 8.47
CA ALA A 90 3.96 -3.99 8.39
C ALA A 90 4.90 -4.54 7.32
N ILE A 91 5.01 -3.87 6.16
CA ILE A 91 5.97 -4.21 5.10
C ILE A 91 7.39 -4.08 5.63
N SER A 92 7.74 -2.94 6.22
CA SER A 92 9.07 -2.71 6.78
C SER A 92 9.44 -3.75 7.85
N GLY A 93 8.50 -4.11 8.72
CA GLY A 93 8.69 -5.18 9.70
C GLY A 93 8.89 -6.57 9.07
N ALA A 94 8.22 -6.87 7.97
CA ALA A 94 8.39 -8.11 7.22
C ALA A 94 9.74 -8.16 6.50
N GLU A 95 10.17 -7.05 5.88
CA GLU A 95 11.49 -6.91 5.24
C GLU A 95 12.63 -7.08 6.25
N ALA A 96 12.51 -6.50 7.44
CA ALA A 96 13.50 -6.67 8.50
C ALA A 96 13.64 -8.13 8.94
N ARG A 97 12.53 -8.87 9.04
CA ARG A 97 12.54 -10.31 9.34
C ARG A 97 13.19 -11.11 8.21
N ARG A 98 12.86 -10.78 6.95
CA ARG A 98 13.48 -11.42 5.78
C ARG A 98 15.00 -11.23 5.79
N ALA A 99 15.47 -10.00 6.03
CA ALA A 99 16.89 -9.69 6.14
C ALA A 99 17.57 -10.45 7.28
N ALA A 100 16.92 -10.57 8.44
CA ALA A 100 17.43 -11.35 9.56
C ALA A 100 17.53 -12.86 9.26
N LEU A 101 16.52 -13.43 8.59
CA LEU A 101 16.56 -14.83 8.14
C LEU A 101 17.71 -15.05 7.16
N ILE A 102 17.83 -14.22 6.13
CA ILE A 102 18.91 -14.30 5.13
C ILE A 102 20.27 -14.20 5.82
N GLY A 103 20.44 -13.26 6.77
CA GLY A 103 21.68 -13.09 7.52
C GLY A 103 22.04 -14.27 8.43
N SER A 104 21.06 -15.13 8.78
CA SER A 104 21.27 -16.34 9.57
C SER A 104 21.60 -17.59 8.74
N ILE A 105 21.43 -17.53 7.41
CA ILE A 105 21.81 -18.61 6.50
C ILE A 105 23.35 -18.61 6.37
N ASP A 106 23.98 -19.76 6.63
CA ASP A 106 25.43 -19.94 6.49
C ASP A 106 25.80 -19.97 5.00
N LEU A 107 26.01 -18.78 4.40
CA LEU A 107 26.29 -18.62 2.99
C LEU A 107 27.67 -19.21 2.64
N ARG A 108 27.68 -20.42 2.08
CA ARG A 108 28.91 -21.07 1.60
C ARG A 108 29.41 -20.38 0.33
N VAL A 109 30.61 -19.83 0.36
CA VAL A 109 31.28 -19.27 -0.83
C VAL A 109 31.53 -20.39 -1.84
N VAL A 110 30.91 -20.30 -3.02
CA VAL A 110 31.18 -21.19 -4.15
C VAL A 110 32.22 -20.50 -5.04
N ALA A 111 33.45 -21.01 -5.05
CA ALA A 111 34.50 -20.50 -5.93
C ALA A 111 34.18 -20.88 -7.39
N ASP A 112 34.36 -19.93 -8.32
CA ASP A 112 34.18 -20.17 -9.74
C ASP A 112 35.12 -21.29 -10.22
N ALA A 113 34.58 -22.23 -10.99
CA ALA A 113 35.38 -23.29 -11.60
C ALA A 113 36.35 -22.67 -12.62
N PRO A 114 37.64 -23.05 -12.63
CA PRO A 114 38.58 -22.49 -13.59
C PRO A 114 38.10 -22.79 -15.00
N LEU A 115 37.79 -21.72 -15.75
CA LEU A 115 37.52 -21.76 -17.19
C LEU A 115 38.68 -22.50 -17.85
N LYS A 116 38.43 -23.74 -18.32
CA LYS A 116 39.36 -24.47 -19.17
C LYS A 116 39.42 -23.75 -20.52
N LEU A 117 40.40 -22.87 -20.67
CA LEU A 117 40.91 -22.44 -21.96
C LEU A 117 41.81 -23.57 -22.47
N VAL A 118 41.29 -24.40 -23.38
CA VAL A 118 42.04 -25.29 -24.27
C VAL A 118 41.67 -24.93 -25.70
#